data_AF-A0A7X1M6J3-F1
#
_entry.id   AF-A0A7X1M6J3-F1
#
_cell.length_a   1.000
_cell.length_b   1.000
_cell.length_c   1.000
_cell.angle_alpha   90.00
_cell.angle_beta   90.00
_cell.angle_gamma   90.00
#
_symmetry.space_group_name_H-M   'P 1'
#
loop_
_entity.id
_entity.type
_entity.pdbx_description
1 polymer ?
#
loop_
_entity_poly.entity_id
_entity_poly.type
_entity_poly.pdbx_seq_one_letter_code
_entity_poly.pdbx_strand_id
1 'polypeptide(L)'
;MSLSLTNENKLIDIPELLSFDIGDEVICYETDDFDSFEGVIIGIELRRVYGSDRLEPCITLLHDGYITDEFKPRDLRKKEASHGE
;
A
#
# COMPACT_ATOMS: atom_id res chain seq x y z
N MET A 1 22.32 -6.61 25.18
CA MET A 1 21.96 -5.50 24.26
C MET A 1 20.56 -5.04 24.64
N SER A 2 20.37 -3.74 24.86
CA SER A 2 19.04 -3.17 25.08
C SER A 2 18.42 -2.89 23.72
N LEU A 3 17.25 -3.47 23.46
CA LEU A 3 16.46 -3.16 22.26
C LEU A 3 15.73 -1.84 22.54
N SER A 4 16.07 -0.78 21.79
CA SER A 4 15.39 0.51 21.87
C SER A 4 14.87 0.92 20.49
N LEU A 5 13.56 1.15 20.38
CA LEU A 5 12.94 1.69 19.17
C LEU A 5 13.52 3.08 18.86
N THR A 6 14.00 3.28 17.63
CA THR A 6 14.40 4.62 17.16
C THR A 6 13.16 5.48 16.91
N ASN A 7 13.35 6.79 16.76
CA ASN A 7 12.25 7.68 16.39
C ASN A 7 11.72 7.34 14.99
N GLU A 8 12.56 6.90 14.04
CA GLU A 8 12.07 6.42 12.75
C GLU A 8 11.16 5.19 12.90
N ASN A 9 11.47 4.27 13.81
CA ASN A 9 10.60 3.10 14.06
C ASN A 9 9.26 3.48 14.69
N LYS A 10 9.20 4.61 15.42
CA LYS A 10 7.99 5.13 16.06
C LYS A 10 7.16 6.07 15.16
N LEU A 11 7.78 6.59 14.11
CA LEU A 11 7.15 7.44 13.09
C LEU A 11 6.32 6.61 12.09
N ILE A 12 6.43 5.28 12.13
CA ILE A 12 5.58 4.36 11.37
C ILE A 12 4.24 4.17 12.09
N ASP A 13 3.66 5.27 12.54
CA ASP A 13 2.21 5.37 12.62
C ASP A 13 1.83 5.89 11.23
N ILE A 14 1.50 4.98 10.32
CA ILE A 14 1.09 5.34 8.96
C ILE A 14 -0.42 5.14 8.89
N PRO A 15 -1.24 6.10 9.38
CA PRO A 15 -2.71 6.04 9.28
C PRO A 15 -3.20 5.67 7.88
N GLU A 16 -2.43 6.03 6.86
CA GLU A 16 -2.72 5.78 5.46
C GLU A 16 -2.64 4.28 5.11
N LEU A 17 -1.74 3.49 5.72
CA LEU A 17 -1.73 2.03 5.55
C LEU A 17 -2.90 1.37 6.30
N LEU A 18 -3.25 1.89 7.48
CA LEU A 18 -4.42 1.44 8.24
C LEU A 18 -5.75 1.76 7.55
N SER A 19 -5.71 2.57 6.50
CA SER A 19 -6.89 2.88 5.70
C SER A 19 -7.26 1.73 4.76
N PHE A 20 -6.42 0.70 4.61
CA PHE A 20 -6.64 -0.41 3.68
C PHE A 20 -6.54 -1.76 4.38
N ASP A 21 -7.33 -2.71 3.89
CA ASP A 21 -7.35 -4.11 4.31
C ASP A 21 -7.09 -5.03 3.11
N ILE A 22 -6.60 -6.24 3.39
CA ILE A 22 -6.49 -7.28 2.36
C ILE A 22 -7.90 -7.61 1.84
N GLY A 23 -8.04 -7.62 0.52
CA GLY A 23 -9.31 -7.84 -0.17
C GLY A 23 -10.06 -6.56 -0.54
N ASP A 24 -9.59 -5.38 -0.12
CA ASP A 24 -10.16 -4.12 -0.59
C ASP A 24 -9.98 -3.96 -2.11
N GLU A 25 -11.06 -3.60 -2.79
CA GLU A 25 -11.03 -3.14 -4.17
C GLU A 25 -10.60 -1.67 -4.21
N VAL A 26 -9.62 -1.36 -5.05
CA VAL A 26 -9.04 -0.01 -5.17
C VAL A 26 -8.91 0.41 -6.62
N ILE A 27 -8.89 1.73 -6.82
CA ILE A 27 -8.47 2.37 -8.06
C ILE A 27 -7.05 2.90 -7.83
N CYS A 28 -6.13 2.52 -8.71
CA CYS A 28 -4.75 2.98 -8.70
C CYS A 28 -4.54 4.10 -9.74
N TYR A 29 -3.83 5.16 -9.36
CA TYR A 29 -3.55 6.32 -10.21
C TYR A 29 -2.05 6.51 -10.54
N GLU A 30 -1.16 5.70 -9.95
CA GLU A 30 0.29 5.85 -10.10
C GLU A 30 0.79 5.03 -11.28
N THR A 31 0.58 5.52 -12.50
CA THR A 31 1.41 5.09 -13.64
C THR A 31 1.63 6.25 -14.59
N ASP A 32 2.90 6.59 -14.85
CA ASP A 32 3.33 7.61 -15.81
C ASP A 32 2.85 7.33 -17.26
N ASP A 33 2.33 6.13 -17.54
CA ASP A 33 2.00 5.65 -18.89
C ASP A 33 0.53 5.17 -19.09
N PHE A 34 -0.32 5.08 -18.05
CA PHE A 34 -1.68 4.51 -18.17
C PHE A 34 -2.78 5.27 -17.42
N ASP A 35 -3.98 5.25 -18.01
CA ASP A 35 -5.25 5.53 -17.34
C ASP A 35 -5.35 4.70 -16.05
N SER A 36 -6.00 5.24 -15.03
CA SER A 36 -6.20 4.56 -13.74
C SER A 36 -6.74 3.13 -13.92
N PHE A 37 -6.22 2.17 -13.17
CA PHE A 37 -6.69 0.78 -13.22
C PHE A 37 -7.30 0.33 -11.89
N GLU A 38 -8.13 -0.70 -11.93
CA GLU A 38 -8.72 -1.31 -10.74
C GLU A 38 -7.92 -2.53 -10.30
N GLY A 39 -7.80 -2.73 -9.00
CA GLY A 39 -7.12 -3.89 -8.43
C GLY A 39 -7.65 -4.26 -7.06
N VAL A 40 -7.23 -5.44 -6.59
CA VAL A 40 -7.54 -5.94 -5.24
C VAL A 40 -6.25 -5.98 -4.42
N ILE A 41 -6.31 -5.45 -3.20
CA ILE A 41 -5.16 -5.50 -2.29
C ILE A 41 -4.94 -6.93 -1.81
N ILE A 42 -3.73 -7.45 -2.04
CA ILE A 42 -3.31 -8.80 -1.61
C ILE A 42 -2.08 -8.80 -0.71
N GLY A 43 -1.45 -7.64 -0.48
CA GLY A 43 -0.32 -7.50 0.44
C GLY A 43 -0.19 -6.07 0.96
N ILE A 44 0.11 -5.93 2.25
CA ILE A 44 0.41 -4.66 2.92
C ILE A 44 1.62 -4.90 3.79
N GLU A 45 2.73 -4.23 3.49
CA GLU A 45 3.97 -4.38 4.25
C GLU A 45 4.76 -3.08 4.37
N LEU A 46 5.69 -3.09 5.32
CA LEU A 46 6.73 -2.07 5.45
C LEU A 46 8.01 -2.65 4.87
N ARG A 47 8.38 -2.19 3.68
CA ARG A 47 9.58 -2.66 2.99
C ARG A 47 10.76 -1.77 3.35
N ARG A 48 11.90 -2.40 3.64
CA ARG A 48 13.15 -1.67 3.88
C ARG A 48 13.67 -1.10 2.58
N VAL A 49 13.95 0.20 2.57
CA VAL A 49 14.63 0.84 1.43
C VAL A 49 16.07 0.32 1.38
N TYR A 50 16.49 -0.19 0.22
CA TYR A 50 17.82 -0.78 0.06
C TYR A 50 18.91 0.18 0.53
N GLY A 51 19.79 -0.30 1.43
CA GLY A 51 20.89 0.49 1.98
C GLY A 51 20.49 1.52 3.05
N SER A 52 19.26 1.51 3.54
CA SER A 52 18.76 2.44 4.57
C SER A 52 18.11 1.70 5.74
N ASP A 53 18.10 2.32 6.92
CA ASP A 53 17.31 1.84 8.07
C ASP A 53 15.86 2.36 8.03
N ARG A 54 15.48 3.06 6.95
CA ARG A 54 14.12 3.53 6.69
C ARG A 54 13.25 2.40 6.12
N LEU A 55 12.03 2.31 6.65
CA LEU A 55 10.95 1.49 6.11
C LEU A 55 9.98 2.40 5.33
N GLU A 56 9.44 1.90 4.23
CA GLU A 56 8.39 2.56 3.45
C GLU A 56 7.19 1.64 3.25
N PRO A 57 5.96 2.21 3.19
CA PRO A 57 4.78 1.49 2.75
C PRO A 57 4.99 0.83 1.39
N CYS A 58 4.56 -0.42 1.28
CA CYS A 58 4.51 -1.14 0.02
C CYS A 58 3.22 -1.97 0.00
N ILE A 59 2.32 -1.64 -0.92
CA ILE A 59 1.06 -2.33 -1.14
C ILE A 59 1.18 -3.16 -2.41
N THR A 60 0.66 -4.38 -2.38
CA THR A 60 0.64 -5.31 -3.51
C THR A 60 -0.79 -5.47 -4.02
N LEU A 61 -0.98 -5.29 -5.32
CA LEU A 61 -2.24 -5.41 -6.02
C LEU A 61 -2.27 -6.63 -6.93
N LEU A 62 -3.42 -7.30 -6.98
CA LEU A 62 -3.82 -8.20 -8.05
C LEU A 62 -4.73 -7.43 -9.01
N HIS A 63 -4.32 -7.31 -10.28
CA HIS A 63 -5.10 -6.63 -11.34
C HIS A 63 -4.84 -7.32 -12.68
N ASP A 64 -5.86 -7.47 -13.53
CA ASP A 64 -5.76 -8.09 -14.87
C ASP A 64 -5.00 -9.43 -14.94
N GLY A 65 -5.00 -10.21 -13.86
CA GLY A 65 -4.25 -11.48 -13.73
C GLY A 65 -2.76 -11.33 -13.40
N TYR A 66 -2.28 -10.11 -13.18
CA TYR A 66 -0.92 -9.78 -12.78
C TYR A 66 -0.85 -9.37 -11.30
N ILE A 67 0.30 -9.64 -10.69
CA ILE A 67 0.65 -9.16 -9.36
C ILE A 67 1.68 -8.05 -9.53
N THR A 68 1.41 -6.90 -8.94
CA THR A 68 2.31 -5.74 -8.95
C THR A 68 2.40 -5.19 -7.54
N ASP A 69 3.62 -4.90 -7.08
CA ASP A 69 3.92 -4.33 -5.78
C ASP A 69 4.48 -2.90 -5.90
N GLU A 70 4.98 -2.36 -4.79
CA GLU A 70 5.58 -1.02 -4.68
C GLU A 70 4.63 0.18 -4.67
N PHE A 71 3.30 -0.05 -4.67
CA PHE A 71 2.32 1.01 -4.50
C PHE A 71 2.35 1.60 -3.08
N LYS A 72 2.10 2.90 -2.96
CA LYS A 72 1.94 3.58 -1.67
C LYS A 72 0.47 3.89 -1.43
N PRO A 73 0.04 4.10 -0.17
CA PRO A 73 -1.34 4.44 0.15
C PRO A 73 -1.91 5.62 -0.66
N ARG A 74 -1.08 6.63 -0.95
CA ARG A 74 -1.48 7.83 -1.71
C ARG A 74 -1.84 7.54 -3.17
N ASP A 75 -1.37 6.41 -3.70
CA ASP A 75 -1.54 6.02 -5.10
C ASP A 75 -2.89 5.32 -5.30
N LEU A 76 -3.57 4.99 -4.20
CA LEU A 76 -4.77 4.17 -4.16
C LEU A 76 -5.96 4.93 -3.60
N ARG A 77 -7.13 4.60 -4.11
CA ARG A 77 -8.42 5.00 -3.52
C ARG A 77 -9.33 3.79 -3.43
N LYS A 78 -9.94 3.55 -2.27
CA LYS A 78 -10.96 2.50 -2.14
C LYS A 78 -12.08 2.74 -3.15
N LYS A 79 -12.46 1.68 -3.84
CA LYS A 79 -13.67 1.66 -4.63
C LYS A 79 -14.83 1.58 -3.65
N GLU A 80 -15.75 2.54 -3.73
CA GLU A 80 -16.97 2.49 -2.93
C GLU A 80 -17.68 1.17 -3.22
N ALA A 81 -18.06 0.43 -2.16
CA ALA A 81 -18.91 -0.72 -2.32
C ALA A 81 -20.21 -0.22 -2.95
N SER A 82 -20.42 -0.55 -4.23
CA SER A 82 -21.70 -0.32 -4.88
C SER A 82 -22.73 -1.12 -4.07
N HIS A 83 -23.43 -0.45 -3.17
CA HIS A 83 -24.57 -1.02 -2.47
C HIS A 83 -25.63 -1.30 -3.54
N GLY A 84 -25.57 -2.50 -4.10
CA GLY A 84 -26.68 -3.07 -4.84
C GLY A 84 -27.82 -3.29 -3.85
N GLU A 85 -28.90 -2.54 -4.05
CA GLU A 85 -30.22 -2.84 -3.48
C GLU A 85 -30.71 -4.22 -3.91
#